data_AF-A0AAI8QHF8-F1
#
_entry.id   AF-A0AAI8QHF8-F1
#
_cell.length_a   1.000
_cell.length_b   1.000
_cell.length_c   1.000
_cell.angle_alpha   90.00
_cell.angle_beta   90.00
_cell.angle_gamma   90.00
#
_symmetry.space_group_name_H-M   'P 1'
#
loop_
_entity.id
_entity.type
_entity.pdbx_description
1 polymer ?
#
loop_
_entity_poly.entity_id
_entity_poly.type
_entity_poly.pdbx_seq_one_letter_code
_entity_poly.pdbx_strand_id
1 'polypeptide(L)'
;MIDTDGTIYQCASLYKYTQHIGKIGSKCYDNDTCDESYTKKILGYYQGKIPKQIHDNVRKEEEKNFAYPNRYPINNESIGIEVVGKATDLRKLPIDNKYPQITFYAATWDTSEQTDQTQKDSIKNLVEILKTEYNLTENDIYEHDDISPQKTRGEAKDLYEKE
;
A
#
# COMPACT_ATOMS: atom_id res chain seq x y z
N MET A 1 11.89 -2.16 -9.61
CA MET A 1 12.23 -0.74 -9.38
C MET A 1 12.19 -0.04 -10.72
N ILE A 2 11.57 1.14 -10.78
CA ILE A 2 11.48 1.97 -11.98
C ILE A 2 12.26 3.23 -11.69
N ASP A 3 13.34 3.46 -12.43
CA ASP A 3 14.23 4.61 -12.24
C ASP A 3 13.63 5.88 -12.84
N THR A 4 14.27 7.03 -12.64
CA THR A 4 13.74 8.33 -13.07
C THR A 4 13.62 8.49 -14.58
N ASP A 5 14.28 7.64 -15.36
CA ASP A 5 14.18 7.63 -16.83
C ASP A 5 13.19 6.58 -17.37
N GLY A 6 12.45 5.91 -16.49
CA GLY A 6 11.53 4.82 -16.82
C GLY A 6 12.20 3.44 -16.93
N THR A 7 13.52 3.33 -16.77
CA THR A 7 14.19 2.02 -16.85
C THR A 7 13.68 1.09 -15.74
N ILE A 8 13.22 -0.10 -16.14
CA ILE A 8 12.69 -1.11 -15.24
C ILE A 8 13.80 -2.10 -14.85
N TYR A 9 14.04 -2.20 -13.54
CA TYR A 9 14.94 -3.19 -12.94
C TYR A 9 14.13 -4.23 -12.16
N GLN A 10 14.29 -5.49 -12.53
CA GLN A 10 13.80 -6.60 -11.72
C GLN A 10 14.76 -6.87 -10.57
N CYS A 11 14.36 -6.47 -9.36
CA CYS A 11 15.19 -6.61 -8.15
C CYS A 11 14.99 -7.95 -7.42
N ALA A 12 13.92 -8.68 -7.74
CA ALA A 12 13.61 -9.99 -7.18
C ALA A 12 12.88 -10.86 -8.20
N SER A 13 13.05 -12.18 -8.07
CA SER A 13 12.29 -13.14 -8.86
C SER A 13 10.81 -13.09 -8.49
N LEU A 14 9.91 -13.15 -9.48
CA LEU A 14 8.46 -13.23 -9.25
C LEU A 14 8.04 -14.57 -8.58
N TYR A 15 8.94 -15.56 -8.50
CA TYR A 15 8.73 -16.82 -7.78
C TYR A 15 9.16 -16.75 -6.31
N LYS A 16 9.52 -15.57 -5.80
CA LYS A 16 9.92 -15.32 -4.42
C LYS A 16 9.14 -14.13 -3.88
N TYR A 17 8.77 -14.18 -2.60
CA TYR A 17 8.16 -13.03 -1.94
C TYR A 17 9.24 -12.01 -1.55
N THR A 18 8.85 -10.74 -1.50
CA THR A 18 9.66 -9.65 -0.95
C THR A 18 8.90 -8.96 0.18
N GLN A 19 9.60 -8.27 1.08
CA GLN A 19 8.98 -7.57 2.22
C GLN A 19 8.66 -6.12 1.86
N HIS A 20 7.72 -5.90 0.93
CA HIS A 20 7.43 -4.57 0.39
C HIS A 20 6.23 -3.89 1.10
N ILE A 21 5.20 -4.60 1.53
CA ILE A 21 4.00 -3.99 2.14
C ILE A 21 4.28 -3.47 3.57
N GLY A 22 4.83 -4.34 4.42
CA GLY A 22 5.04 -4.02 5.84
C GLY A 22 3.76 -4.16 6.68
N LYS A 23 3.33 -3.07 7.33
CA LYS A 23 2.27 -3.06 8.36
C LYS A 23 0.91 -2.76 7.75
N ILE A 24 0.24 -3.82 7.31
CA ILE A 24 -1.02 -3.76 6.58
C ILE A 24 -2.22 -3.39 7.48
N GLY A 25 -3.18 -2.66 6.91
CA GLY A 25 -4.46 -2.30 7.52
C GLY A 25 -5.54 -3.36 7.37
N SER A 26 -6.79 -2.96 7.59
CA SER A 26 -7.98 -3.82 7.55
C SER A 26 -8.93 -3.33 6.47
N LYS A 27 -9.10 -4.10 5.39
CA LYS A 27 -9.79 -3.61 4.17
C LYS A 27 -11.22 -3.17 4.42
N CYS A 28 -12.00 -3.94 5.17
CA CYS A 28 -13.38 -3.53 5.47
C CYS A 28 -13.45 -2.32 6.41
N TYR A 29 -12.44 -2.14 7.26
CA TYR A 29 -12.43 -1.06 8.24
C TYR A 29 -12.10 0.25 7.53
N ASP A 30 -11.12 0.20 6.65
CA ASP A 30 -10.68 1.34 5.84
C ASP A 30 -11.82 1.82 4.92
N ASN A 31 -12.60 0.88 4.38
CA ASN A 31 -13.76 1.17 3.51
C ASN A 31 -15.10 1.36 4.26
N ASP A 32 -15.11 1.34 5.60
CA ASP A 32 -16.32 1.46 6.43
C ASP A 32 -17.43 0.43 6.08
N THR A 33 -17.02 -0.79 5.68
CA THR A 33 -17.91 -1.90 5.29
C THR A 33 -17.92 -3.07 6.27
N CYS A 34 -17.11 -3.05 7.33
CA CYS A 34 -17.15 -4.09 8.36
C CYS A 34 -18.51 -4.10 9.08
N ASP A 35 -18.94 -5.27 9.57
CA ASP A 35 -20.02 -5.32 10.54
C ASP A 35 -19.62 -4.63 11.86
N GLU A 36 -20.61 -4.24 12.67
CA GLU A 36 -20.38 -3.46 13.90
C GLU A 36 -19.49 -4.21 14.91
N SER A 37 -19.64 -5.54 15.00
CA SER A 37 -18.87 -6.35 15.95
C SER A 37 -17.40 -6.42 15.55
N TYR A 38 -17.13 -6.60 14.25
CA TYR A 38 -15.78 -6.62 13.71
C TYR A 38 -15.13 -5.24 13.75
N THR A 39 -15.90 -4.17 13.46
CA THR A 39 -15.46 -2.78 13.60
C THR A 39 -14.94 -2.49 15.00
N LYS A 40 -15.69 -2.87 16.05
CA LYS A 40 -15.27 -2.70 17.45
C LYS A 40 -13.97 -3.46 17.76
N LYS A 41 -13.83 -4.66 17.19
CA LYS A 41 -12.64 -5.50 17.40
C LYS A 41 -11.39 -4.87 16.78
N ILE A 42 -11.47 -4.46 15.52
CA ILE A 42 -10.36 -3.82 14.79
C ILE A 42 -9.99 -2.48 15.45
N LEU A 43 -10.98 -1.65 15.80
CA LEU A 43 -10.74 -0.42 16.55
C LEU A 43 -10.03 -0.69 17.88
N GLY A 44 -10.41 -1.76 18.59
CA GLY A 44 -9.73 -2.18 19.82
C GLY A 44 -8.24 -2.47 19.61
N TYR A 45 -7.85 -3.04 18.46
CA TYR A 45 -6.45 -3.19 18.10
C TYR A 45 -5.77 -1.85 17.81
N TYR A 46 -6.41 -0.95 17.05
CA TYR A 46 -5.87 0.39 16.76
C TYR A 46 -5.74 1.30 18.00
N GLN A 47 -6.47 1.02 19.07
CA GLN A 47 -6.35 1.69 20.37
C GLN A 47 -5.25 1.09 21.27
N GLY A 48 -4.60 0.00 20.85
CA GLY A 48 -3.54 -0.65 21.60
C GLY A 48 -2.32 0.25 21.84
N LYS A 49 -1.71 0.17 23.02
CA LYS A 49 -0.59 1.05 23.41
C LYS A 49 0.77 0.67 22.82
N ILE A 50 0.88 -0.50 22.19
CA ILE A 50 2.13 -1.01 21.62
C ILE A 50 1.98 -1.03 20.09
N PRO A 51 2.51 -0.04 19.36
CA PRO A 51 2.28 0.11 17.92
C PRO A 51 2.62 -1.12 17.09
N LYS A 52 3.66 -1.88 17.48
CA LYS A 52 4.02 -3.13 16.80
C LYS A 52 2.90 -4.18 16.90
N GLN A 53 2.28 -4.30 18.07
CA GLN A 53 1.21 -5.27 18.31
C GLN A 53 -0.10 -4.90 17.60
N ILE A 54 -0.36 -3.60 17.40
CA ILE A 54 -1.54 -3.13 16.66
C ILE A 54 -1.63 -3.84 15.31
N HIS A 55 -0.58 -3.71 14.49
CA HIS A 55 -0.56 -4.25 13.13
C HIS A 55 -0.46 -5.77 13.10
N ASP A 56 0.32 -6.36 14.01
CA ASP A 56 0.39 -7.82 14.12
C ASP A 56 -0.99 -8.42 14.46
N ASN A 57 -1.78 -7.75 15.30
CA ASN A 57 -3.12 -8.20 15.68
C ASN A 57 -4.13 -7.96 14.54
N VAL A 58 -4.12 -6.78 13.90
CA VAL A 58 -4.97 -6.49 12.73
C VAL A 58 -4.70 -7.52 11.62
N ARG A 59 -3.44 -7.70 11.23
CA ARG A 59 -3.06 -8.67 10.20
C ARG A 59 -3.49 -10.09 10.53
N LYS A 60 -3.25 -10.56 11.76
CA LYS A 60 -3.67 -11.91 12.20
C LYS A 60 -5.19 -12.07 12.19
N GLU A 61 -5.92 -11.02 12.53
CA GLU A 61 -7.38 -11.05 12.48
C GLU A 61 -7.89 -11.10 11.04
N GLU A 62 -7.36 -10.27 10.16
CA GLU A 62 -7.71 -10.26 8.74
C GLU A 62 -7.40 -11.62 8.08
N GLU A 63 -6.19 -12.15 8.25
CA GLU A 63 -5.79 -13.46 7.68
C GLU A 63 -6.60 -14.64 8.23
N LYS A 64 -7.12 -14.52 9.46
CA LYS A 64 -7.95 -15.56 10.07
C LYS A 64 -9.37 -15.57 9.51
N ASN A 65 -9.96 -14.40 9.27
CA ASN A 65 -11.39 -14.29 8.95
C ASN A 65 -11.66 -14.09 7.46
N PHE A 66 -10.69 -13.60 6.69
CA PHE A 66 -10.87 -13.26 5.29
C PHE A 66 -9.78 -13.84 4.40
N ALA A 67 -10.20 -14.37 3.25
CA ALA A 67 -9.31 -14.62 2.13
C ALA A 67 -9.24 -13.38 1.24
N TYR A 68 -8.16 -13.28 0.45
CA TYR A 68 -8.14 -12.36 -0.68
C TYR A 68 -9.31 -12.68 -1.66
N PRO A 69 -10.04 -11.69 -2.22
CA PRO A 69 -9.82 -10.23 -2.15
C PRO A 69 -10.60 -9.50 -1.03
N ASN A 70 -11.21 -10.22 -0.08
CA ASN A 70 -12.00 -9.61 1.01
C ASN A 70 -11.13 -8.97 2.12
N ARG A 71 -9.81 -9.17 2.05
CA ARG A 71 -8.77 -8.42 2.77
C ARG A 71 -7.74 -7.90 1.78
N TYR A 72 -6.86 -6.99 2.22
CA TYR A 72 -5.71 -6.59 1.42
C TYR A 72 -4.72 -7.76 1.21
N PRO A 73 -3.95 -7.74 0.12
CA PRO A 73 -2.95 -8.79 -0.14
C PRO A 73 -1.78 -8.65 0.83
N ILE A 74 -1.16 -9.76 1.20
CA ILE A 74 0.05 -9.75 2.04
C ILE A 74 1.30 -10.00 1.17
N ASN A 75 2.50 -9.76 1.72
CA ASN A 75 3.78 -9.80 0.98
C ASN A 75 4.00 -11.03 0.08
N ASN A 76 3.46 -12.20 0.44
CA ASN A 76 3.58 -13.46 -0.31
C ASN A 76 2.49 -13.66 -1.36
N GLU A 77 1.51 -12.76 -1.43
CA GLU A 77 0.38 -12.73 -2.36
C GLU A 77 0.48 -11.51 -3.30
N SER A 78 1.55 -10.71 -3.22
CA SER A 78 1.68 -9.43 -3.91
C SER A 78 3.04 -9.27 -4.61
N ILE A 79 3.05 -8.39 -5.60
CA ILE A 79 4.25 -7.94 -6.31
C ILE A 79 4.43 -6.45 -6.00
N GLY A 80 5.61 -6.09 -5.48
CA GLY A 80 5.96 -4.69 -5.22
C GLY A 80 6.59 -4.03 -6.44
N ILE A 81 6.00 -2.92 -6.90
CA ILE A 81 6.58 -2.03 -7.90
C ILE A 81 7.08 -0.79 -7.17
N GLU A 82 8.40 -0.66 -7.06
CA GLU A 82 9.05 0.49 -6.44
C GLU A 82 9.42 1.52 -7.50
N VAL A 83 9.16 2.80 -7.25
CA VAL A 83 9.48 3.90 -8.17
C VAL A 83 10.47 4.84 -7.49
N VAL A 84 11.55 5.19 -8.19
CA VAL A 84 12.55 6.13 -7.68
C VAL A 84 11.92 7.52 -7.63
N GLY A 85 11.88 8.10 -6.44
CA GLY A 85 11.37 9.45 -6.22
C GLY A 85 12.08 10.12 -5.06
N LYS A 86 12.13 11.45 -5.08
CA LYS A 86 12.73 12.25 -4.01
C LYS A 86 11.65 12.87 -3.14
N ALA A 87 11.55 12.39 -1.90
CA ALA A 87 10.73 13.00 -0.87
C ALA A 87 11.38 14.30 -0.37
N THR A 88 10.59 15.36 -0.31
CA THR A 88 10.91 16.65 0.27
C THR A 88 9.81 17.04 1.27
N ASP A 89 10.07 18.00 2.16
CA ASP A 89 9.08 18.49 3.13
C ASP A 89 8.38 17.37 3.95
N LEU A 90 9.18 16.46 4.52
CA LEU A 90 8.64 15.41 5.39
C LEU A 90 8.02 16.05 6.64
N ARG A 91 6.71 15.87 6.79
CA ARG A 91 5.94 16.49 7.86
C ARG A 91 5.04 15.48 8.55
N LYS A 92 4.95 15.60 9.87
CA LYS A 92 4.03 14.83 10.70
C LYS A 92 2.62 15.38 10.51
N LEU A 93 1.66 14.50 10.23
CA LEU A 93 0.25 14.88 10.12
C LEU A 93 -0.45 14.86 11.49
N PRO A 94 -1.59 15.56 11.64
CA PRO A 94 -2.47 15.41 12.79
C PRO A 94 -2.89 13.96 13.01
N ILE A 95 -3.27 13.62 14.25
CA ILE A 95 -3.80 12.30 14.57
C ILE A 95 -5.11 12.10 13.81
N ASP A 96 -5.22 10.97 13.13
CA ASP A 96 -6.47 10.49 12.56
C ASP A 96 -7.26 9.75 13.65
N ASN A 97 -8.49 10.17 13.91
CA ASN A 97 -9.35 9.53 14.91
C ASN A 97 -9.69 8.07 14.53
N LYS A 98 -9.62 7.71 13.24
CA LYS A 98 -9.73 6.34 12.76
C LYS A 98 -8.55 5.47 13.22
N TYR A 99 -7.39 6.09 13.48
CA TYR A 99 -6.17 5.43 13.92
C TYR A 99 -5.48 6.17 15.07
N PRO A 100 -6.09 6.21 16.27
CA PRO A 100 -5.71 7.15 17.32
C PRO A 100 -4.30 6.95 17.91
N GLN A 101 -3.70 5.78 17.72
CA GLN A 101 -2.34 5.46 18.19
C GLN A 101 -1.31 5.39 17.04
N ILE A 102 -1.69 5.73 15.81
CA ILE A 102 -0.80 5.73 14.65
C ILE A 102 -0.38 7.17 14.36
N THR A 103 0.93 7.37 14.18
CA THR A 103 1.48 8.63 13.66
C THR A 103 1.60 8.52 12.15
N PHE A 104 1.10 9.53 11.45
CA PHE A 104 1.17 9.64 10.01
C PHE A 104 2.20 10.69 9.59
N TYR A 105 2.81 10.46 8.44
CA TYR A 105 3.68 11.42 7.77
C TYR A 105 3.20 11.65 6.36
N ALA A 106 3.47 12.82 5.82
CA ALA A 106 3.35 13.14 4.41
C ALA A 106 4.66 13.76 3.92
N ALA A 107 4.93 13.63 2.64
CA ALA A 107 6.02 14.31 1.96
C ALA A 107 5.49 14.95 0.67
N THR A 108 6.23 15.93 0.17
CA THR A 108 6.11 16.42 -1.20
C THR A 108 7.08 15.63 -2.07
N TRP A 109 6.59 15.00 -3.13
CA TRP A 109 7.41 14.19 -4.02
C TRP A 109 7.85 15.02 -5.24
N ASP A 110 9.14 14.99 -5.54
CA ASP A 110 9.70 15.66 -6.71
C ASP A 110 9.35 14.87 -7.97
N THR A 111 8.31 15.31 -8.66
CA THR A 111 7.76 14.69 -9.87
C THR A 111 8.10 15.52 -11.10
N SER A 112 9.37 15.91 -11.28
CA SER A 112 9.81 16.67 -12.45
C SER A 112 9.19 16.08 -13.74
N GLU A 113 8.53 16.90 -14.57
CA GLU A 113 7.56 16.44 -15.59
C GLU A 113 8.09 15.33 -16.53
N GLN A 114 9.37 15.37 -16.93
CA GLN A 114 9.96 14.34 -17.79
C GLN A 114 10.16 12.99 -17.09
N THR A 115 10.53 13.03 -15.81
CA THR A 115 10.66 11.85 -14.93
C THR A 115 9.28 11.25 -14.68
N ASP A 116 8.28 12.10 -14.43
CA ASP A 116 6.91 11.67 -14.13
C ASP A 116 6.29 10.89 -15.31
N GLN A 117 6.37 11.41 -16.54
CA GLN A 117 5.73 10.74 -17.68
C GLN A 117 6.40 9.41 -18.08
N THR A 118 7.74 9.37 -18.09
CA THR A 118 8.48 8.13 -18.46
C THR A 118 8.27 7.02 -17.44
N GLN A 119 8.19 7.37 -16.14
CA GLN A 119 7.82 6.45 -15.08
C GLN A 119 6.38 5.98 -15.23
N LYS A 120 5.41 6.88 -15.46
CA LYS A 120 3.99 6.53 -15.70
C LYS A 120 3.81 5.56 -16.85
N ASP A 121 4.45 5.81 -17.99
CA ASP A 121 4.39 4.92 -19.15
C ASP A 121 4.95 3.54 -18.83
N SER A 122 6.07 3.48 -18.08
CA SER A 122 6.71 2.23 -17.67
C SER A 122 5.89 1.46 -16.65
N ILE A 123 5.27 2.16 -15.69
CA ILE A 123 4.34 1.59 -14.71
C ILE A 123 3.14 1.01 -15.43
N LYS A 124 2.49 1.79 -16.31
CA LYS A 124 1.33 1.33 -17.08
C LYS A 124 1.65 0.06 -17.87
N ASN A 125 2.74 0.07 -18.64
CA ASN A 125 3.16 -1.09 -19.43
C ASN A 125 3.43 -2.33 -18.54
N LEU A 126 4.13 -2.15 -17.43
CA LEU A 126 4.43 -3.26 -16.50
C LEU A 126 3.15 -3.80 -15.85
N VAL A 127 2.26 -2.92 -15.41
CA VAL A 127 0.99 -3.31 -14.79
C VAL A 127 0.11 -4.07 -15.78
N GLU A 128 0.01 -3.66 -17.03
CA GLU A 128 -0.77 -4.39 -18.05
C GLU A 128 -0.18 -5.78 -18.35
N ILE A 129 1.15 -5.91 -18.38
CA ILE A 129 1.82 -7.22 -18.49
C ILE A 129 1.46 -8.09 -17.28
N LEU A 130 1.61 -7.57 -16.06
CA LEU A 130 1.31 -8.33 -14.84
C LEU A 130 -0.16 -8.71 -14.71
N LYS A 131 -1.08 -7.81 -15.09
CA LYS A 131 -2.52 -8.10 -15.16
C LYS A 131 -2.81 -9.26 -16.10
N THR A 132 -2.19 -9.24 -17.28
CA THR A 132 -2.35 -10.33 -18.26
C THR A 132 -1.78 -11.65 -17.74
N GLU A 133 -0.56 -11.66 -17.23
CA GLU A 133 0.12 -12.89 -16.81
C GLU A 133 -0.48 -13.53 -15.55
N TYR A 134 -0.99 -12.72 -14.62
CA TYR A 134 -1.54 -13.19 -13.35
C TYR A 134 -3.06 -13.10 -13.27
N ASN A 135 -3.72 -12.77 -14.38
CA ASN A 135 -5.18 -12.60 -14.47
C ASN A 135 -5.70 -11.64 -13.36
N LEU A 136 -5.05 -10.49 -13.23
CA LEU A 136 -5.40 -9.43 -12.28
C LEU A 136 -6.31 -8.38 -12.95
N THR A 137 -6.98 -7.61 -12.11
CA THR A 137 -7.91 -6.54 -12.46
C THR A 137 -7.50 -5.24 -11.76
N GLU A 138 -8.16 -4.13 -12.09
CA GLU A 138 -7.99 -2.84 -11.40
C GLU A 138 -8.22 -2.90 -9.87
N ASN A 139 -8.99 -3.89 -9.41
CA ASN A 139 -9.27 -4.12 -7.99
C ASN A 139 -8.10 -4.79 -7.26
N ASP A 140 -7.10 -5.27 -7.98
CA ASP A 140 -5.90 -5.92 -7.43
C ASP A 140 -4.70 -4.96 -7.34
N ILE A 141 -4.88 -3.72 -7.78
CA ILE A 141 -3.85 -2.68 -7.78
C ILE A 141 -4.08 -1.75 -6.60
N TYR A 142 -3.04 -1.54 -5.80
CA TYR A 142 -3.09 -0.75 -4.58
C TYR A 142 -1.92 0.21 -4.55
N GLU A 143 -2.20 1.48 -4.22
CA GLU A 143 -1.16 2.37 -3.72
C GLU A 143 -0.75 1.91 -2.31
N HIS A 144 0.50 2.15 -1.95
CA HIS A 144 1.06 1.54 -0.75
C HIS A 144 0.51 2.17 0.53
N ASP A 145 0.31 3.49 0.53
CA ASP A 145 -0.27 4.22 1.66
C ASP A 145 -1.78 4.00 1.84
N ASP A 146 -2.47 3.51 0.82
CA ASP A 146 -3.89 3.10 0.90
C ASP A 146 -4.09 1.82 1.72
N ILE A 147 -3.14 0.88 1.68
CA ILE A 147 -3.28 -0.44 2.35
C ILE A 147 -2.45 -0.58 3.61
N SER A 148 -1.51 0.32 3.84
CA SER A 148 -0.59 0.29 4.97
C SER A 148 -0.59 1.66 5.67
N PRO A 149 -1.43 1.88 6.70
CA PRO A 149 -1.68 3.20 7.28
C PRO A 149 -0.45 3.86 7.95
N GLN A 150 0.69 3.17 8.07
CA GLN A 150 1.93 3.79 8.58
C GLN A 150 2.86 4.34 7.49
N LYS A 151 2.46 4.21 6.23
CA LYS A 151 3.27 4.66 5.11
C LYS A 151 3.20 6.17 4.94
N THR A 152 4.21 6.70 4.25
CA THR A 152 4.27 8.13 4.00
C THR A 152 3.22 8.46 2.96
N ARG A 153 2.26 9.30 3.32
CA ARG A 153 1.14 9.67 2.46
C ARG A 153 1.67 10.28 1.16
N GLY A 154 1.07 9.86 0.04
CA GLY A 154 1.39 10.34 -1.31
C GLY A 154 2.57 9.64 -1.97
N GLU A 155 3.13 8.57 -1.38
CA GLU A 155 4.19 7.80 -2.04
C GLU A 155 3.68 7.15 -3.32
N ALA A 156 4.33 7.46 -4.45
CA ALA A 156 3.93 7.02 -5.79
C ALA A 156 2.48 7.38 -6.19
N LYS A 157 1.87 8.34 -5.49
CA LYS A 157 0.51 8.77 -5.77
C LYS A 157 0.39 9.38 -7.17
N ASP A 158 -0.71 9.08 -7.84
CA ASP A 158 -1.05 9.57 -9.18
C ASP A 158 -0.05 9.11 -10.28
N LEU A 159 0.78 8.08 -10.01
CA LEU A 159 1.70 7.48 -10.99
C LEU A 159 1.07 6.35 -11.81
N TYR A 160 -0.11 5.86 -11.41
CA TYR A 160 -0.91 4.91 -12.18
C TYR A 160 -2.38 5.33 -12.12
N GLU A 161 -2.99 5.48 -13.29
CA GLU A 161 -4.42 5.76 -13.42
C GLU A 161 -5.14 4.47 -13.77
N LYS A 162 -6.09 4.06 -12.91
CA LYS A 162 -6.95 2.90 -13.15
C LYS A 162 -7.92 3.21 -14.31
N GLU A 163 -8.06 2.28 -15.25
CA GLU A 163 -8.96 2.41 -16.41
C GLU A 163 -10.40 1.94 -16.14
#